data_AF-E6ZE72-F1
#
_entry.id   AF-E6ZE72-F1
#
_cell.length_a   1.000
_cell.length_b   1.000
_cell.length_c   1.000
_cell.angle_alpha   90.00
_cell.angle_beta   90.00
_cell.angle_gamma   90.00
#
_symmetry.space_group_name_H-M   'P 1'
#
loop_
_entity.id
_entity.type
_entity.pdbx_description
1 polymer ?
#
loop_
_entity_poly.entity_id
_entity_poly.type
_entity_poly.pdbx_seq_one_letter_code
_entity_poly.pdbx_strand_id
1 'polypeptide(L)'
;MTTHHSFSFILILFFFICLCIFFYRRKGHFCLFLLIHFLLLLFSYFLRSFLFETLFTLVGGIVTATSVIHHNVSSGSSGSELSGPPPLESSSSTESLGTYRNIIAAESEAQIYQRIQALEGGLYSNLPPQNEPGEYAGIVRAHFDQAITVDHYLLIFDKERFDLQVLEGKAVLQDKLFELMLSQPNLPRIYEICLHNQGDIRKEAYSFLQEKVEPFSDPEVAAQRDRMSQSLASFTQQLNEHGRNSEIYQEFYREFTDENFRRSLGLPLP
;
A
#
# COMPACT_ATOMS: atom_id res chain seq x y z
N MET A 1 11.16 27.16 25.04
CA MET A 1 12.42 27.88 24.71
C MET A 1 13.53 26.95 24.18
N THR A 2 13.35 25.63 24.17
CA THR A 2 14.37 24.64 23.75
C THR A 2 14.30 24.24 22.26
N THR A 3 13.14 24.39 21.61
CA THR A 3 12.91 23.96 20.22
C THR A 3 13.66 24.79 19.17
N HIS A 4 13.83 26.10 19.41
CA HIS A 4 14.56 26.99 18.50
C HIS A 4 16.07 26.67 18.42
N HIS A 5 16.67 26.21 19.53
CA HIS A 5 18.08 25.84 19.58
C HIS A 5 18.34 24.54 18.81
N SER A 6 17.44 23.56 18.90
CA SER A 6 17.55 22.29 18.17
C SER A 6 17.41 22.47 16.65
N PHE A 7 16.48 23.31 16.19
CA PHE A 7 16.32 23.60 14.76
C PHE A 7 17.53 24.37 14.19
N SER A 8 18.03 25.38 14.91
CA SER A 8 19.23 26.10 14.51
C SER A 8 20.46 25.19 14.43
N PHE A 9 20.56 24.20 15.31
CA PHE A 9 21.66 23.23 15.31
C PHE A 9 21.62 22.30 14.08
N ILE A 10 20.42 21.83 13.68
CA ILE A 10 20.23 20.99 12.49
C ILE A 10 20.64 21.75 11.21
N LEU A 11 20.29 23.04 11.10
CA LEU A 11 20.68 23.87 9.96
C LEU A 11 22.19 24.12 9.89
N ILE A 12 22.84 24.36 11.03
CA ILE A 12 24.30 24.54 11.10
C ILE A 12 25.01 23.23 10.70
N LEU A 13 24.51 22.07 11.15
CA LEU A 13 25.04 20.77 10.80
C LEU A 13 24.90 20.48 9.30
N PHE A 14 23.76 20.81 8.70
CA PHE A 14 23.54 20.69 7.26
C PHE A 14 24.54 21.53 6.45
N PHE A 15 24.73 22.80 6.84
CA PHE A 15 25.70 23.67 6.17
C PHE A 15 27.13 23.14 6.27
N PHE A 16 27.50 22.58 7.43
CA PHE A 16 28.81 21.97 7.63
C PHE A 16 29.03 20.74 6.74
N ILE A 17 28.00 19.89 6.57
CA ILE A 17 28.03 18.76 5.63
C ILE A 17 28.26 19.25 4.19
N CYS A 18 27.53 20.26 3.74
CA CYS A 18 27.70 20.84 2.41
C CYS A 18 29.12 21.38 2.17
N LEU A 19 29.68 22.05 3.18
CA LEU A 19 31.04 22.58 3.15
C LEU A 19 32.10 21.47 3.10
N CYS A 20 31.92 20.39 3.87
CA CYS A 20 32.79 19.21 3.80
C CYS A 20 32.73 18.53 2.43
N ILE A 21 31.54 18.39 1.83
CA ILE A 21 31.37 17.85 0.46
C ILE A 21 32.09 18.73 -0.57
N PHE A 22 32.00 20.05 -0.44
CA PHE A 22 32.71 20.99 -1.31
C PHE A 22 34.24 20.83 -1.22
N PHE A 23 34.78 20.72 0.00
CA PHE A 23 36.21 20.47 0.19
C PHE A 23 36.66 19.08 -0.27
N TYR A 24 35.81 18.06 -0.13
CA TYR A 24 36.07 16.73 -0.66
C TYR A 24 36.18 16.73 -2.20
N ARG A 25 35.24 17.41 -2.89
CA ARG A 25 35.30 17.55 -4.36
C ARG A 25 36.56 18.27 -4.84
N ARG A 26 37.15 19.14 -4.02
CA ARG A 26 38.33 19.93 -4.38
C ARG A 26 39.67 19.22 -4.11
N LYS A 27 39.76 18.38 -3.07
CA LYS A 27 41.04 17.79 -2.63
C LYS A 27 41.06 16.26 -2.54
N GLY A 28 39.92 15.58 -2.62
CA GLY A 28 39.85 14.11 -2.75
C GLY A 28 40.46 13.32 -1.58
N HIS A 29 40.55 13.88 -0.38
CA HIS A 29 41.14 13.17 0.76
C HIS A 29 40.16 12.16 1.38
N PHE A 30 40.62 10.93 1.60
CA PHE A 30 39.84 9.84 2.20
C PHE A 30 39.30 10.17 3.60
N CYS A 31 40.04 10.94 4.41
CA CYS A 31 39.58 11.38 5.73
C CYS A 31 38.34 12.28 5.67
N LEU A 32 38.21 13.12 4.63
CA LEU A 32 37.03 13.96 4.40
C LEU A 32 35.80 13.11 4.05
N PHE A 33 35.99 12.00 3.33
CA PHE A 33 34.90 11.08 2.98
C PHE A 33 34.28 10.43 4.23
N LEU A 34 35.12 9.96 5.15
CA LEU A 34 34.68 9.37 6.43
C LEU A 34 34.00 10.43 7.33
N LEU A 35 34.55 11.65 7.37
CA LEU A 35 33.95 12.75 8.11
C LEU A 35 32.54 13.10 7.58
N ILE A 36 32.36 13.16 6.25
CA ILE A 36 31.05 13.42 5.63
C ILE A 36 30.05 12.31 5.99
N HIS A 37 30.45 11.05 5.94
CA HIS A 37 29.59 9.92 6.29
C HIS A 37 29.16 9.98 7.76
N PHE A 38 30.09 10.26 8.67
CA PHE A 38 29.79 10.42 10.09
C PHE A 38 28.80 11.57 10.34
N LEU A 39 28.99 12.71 9.68
CA LEU A 39 28.10 13.86 9.82
C LEU A 39 26.70 13.61 9.23
N LEU A 40 26.60 12.88 8.11
CA LEU A 40 25.30 12.48 7.53
C LEU A 40 24.51 11.54 8.46
N LEU A 41 25.20 10.58 9.09
CA LEU A 41 24.57 9.72 10.09
C LEU A 41 24.08 10.52 11.30
N LEU A 42 24.91 11.46 11.78
CA LEU A 42 24.54 12.34 12.89
C LEU A 42 23.33 13.22 12.54
N PHE A 43 23.32 13.80 11.33
CA PHE A 43 22.20 14.58 10.83
C PHE A 43 20.91 13.75 10.74
N SER A 44 21.00 12.53 10.23
CA SER A 44 19.86 11.62 10.09
C SER A 44 19.28 11.23 11.46
N TYR A 45 20.14 11.00 12.44
CA TYR A 45 19.75 10.73 13.82
C TYR A 45 19.00 11.92 14.46
N PHE A 46 19.54 13.13 14.35
CA PHE A 46 18.91 14.34 14.90
C PHE A 46 17.61 14.70 14.18
N LEU A 47 17.53 14.53 12.86
CA LEU A 47 16.31 14.76 12.10
C LEU A 47 15.19 13.82 12.54
N ARG A 48 15.50 12.53 12.72
CA ARG A 48 14.54 11.54 13.21
C ARG A 48 14.05 11.85 14.61
N SER A 49 14.95 12.23 15.53
CA SER A 49 14.59 12.61 16.90
C SER A 49 13.69 13.86 16.92
N PHE A 50 14.02 14.88 16.12
CA PHE A 50 13.22 16.11 16.02
C PHE A 50 11.82 15.85 15.45
N LEU A 51 11.70 15.06 14.39
CA LEU A 51 10.40 14.69 13.81
C LEU A 51 9.54 13.86 14.76
N PHE A 52 10.16 13.05 15.61
CA PHE A 52 9.45 12.25 16.60
C PHE A 52 8.90 13.12 17.74
N GLU A 53 9.66 14.12 18.21
CA GLU A 53 9.17 15.06 19.22
C GLU A 53 8.06 16.00 18.71
N THR A 54 8.14 16.46 17.46
CA THR A 54 7.06 17.27 16.88
C THR A 54 5.78 16.46 16.66
N LEU A 55 5.89 15.17 16.34
CA LEU A 55 4.74 14.26 16.24
C LEU A 55 4.08 14.03 17.60
N PHE A 56 4.87 13.78 18.66
CA PHE A 56 4.34 13.55 20.01
C PHE A 56 3.64 14.77 20.61
N THR A 57 4.14 15.97 20.33
CA THR A 57 3.51 17.22 20.80
C THR A 57 2.23 17.57 20.03
N LEU A 58 2.13 17.22 18.75
CA LEU A 58 0.91 17.36 17.96
C LEU A 58 -0.17 16.35 18.39
N VAL A 59 0.20 15.10 18.62
CA VAL A 59 -0.74 14.03 19.05
C VAL A 59 -1.17 14.22 20.51
N GLY A 60 -0.26 14.60 21.42
CA GLY A 60 -0.58 14.89 22.82
C GLY A 60 -1.51 16.10 23.01
N GLY A 61 -1.48 17.07 22.09
CA GLY A 61 -2.40 18.22 22.09
C GLY A 61 -3.81 17.90 21.61
N ILE A 62 -4.01 16.81 20.86
CA ILE A 62 -5.32 16.37 20.36
C ILE A 62 -6.06 15.50 21.40
N VAL A 63 -5.32 14.77 22.25
CA VAL A 63 -5.88 13.88 23.28
C VAL A 63 -6.49 14.64 24.48
N THR A 64 -6.05 15.87 24.76
CA THR A 64 -6.65 16.69 25.83
C THR A 64 -7.94 17.39 25.43
N ALA A 65 -8.23 17.54 24.12
CA ALA A 65 -9.46 18.19 23.65
C ALA A 65 -10.66 17.24 23.52
N THR A 66 -10.44 15.91 23.56
CA THR A 66 -11.49 14.90 23.33
C THR A 66 -11.91 14.12 24.58
N SER A 67 -11.28 14.39 25.74
CA SER A 67 -11.57 13.69 27.02
C SER A 67 -12.60 14.38 27.92
N VAL A 68 -13.21 15.48 27.48
CA VAL A 68 -14.34 16.11 28.19
C VAL A 68 -15.62 15.82 27.41
N ILE A 69 -16.17 14.60 27.54
CA ILE A 69 -17.61 14.29 27.38
C ILE A 69 -17.79 12.80 27.73
N HIS A 70 -18.77 12.54 28.60
CA HIS A 70 -19.29 11.23 29.07
C HIS A 70 -18.49 10.43 30.11
N HIS A 71 -18.82 10.63 31.39
CA HIS A 71 -19.61 9.64 32.15
C HIS A 71 -20.05 10.23 33.51
N ASN A 72 -21.34 10.58 33.61
CA ASN A 72 -22.03 10.80 34.88
C ASN A 72 -23.23 9.85 34.91
N VAL A 73 -23.08 8.67 35.52
CA VAL A 73 -24.21 7.89 36.05
C VAL A 73 -23.77 7.18 37.33
N SER A 74 -24.54 7.47 38.38
CA SER A 74 -24.54 6.92 39.73
C SER A 74 -24.94 5.45 39.76
N SER A 75 -24.30 4.66 40.63
CA SER A 75 -24.98 3.71 41.51
C SER A 75 -24.01 3.14 42.55
N GLY A 76 -24.27 3.41 43.83
CA GLY A 76 -23.56 2.81 44.95
C GLY A 76 -24.10 1.44 45.33
N SER A 77 -23.24 0.60 45.90
CA SER A 77 -23.60 -0.39 46.91
C SER A 77 -22.32 -0.96 47.55
N SER A 78 -22.25 -0.84 48.85
CA SER A 78 -21.24 -1.26 49.82
C SER A 78 -21.02 -2.77 49.94
N GLY A 79 -19.81 -3.19 50.37
CA GLY A 79 -19.66 -4.39 51.20
C GLY A 79 -18.34 -5.18 51.15
N SER A 80 -17.51 -4.96 52.17
CA SER A 80 -16.68 -5.93 52.92
C SER A 80 -15.38 -6.55 52.36
N GLU A 81 -14.34 -6.22 53.12
CA GLU A 81 -12.98 -6.75 53.31
C GLU A 81 -12.73 -8.26 53.12
N LEU A 82 -11.55 -8.61 52.55
CA LEU A 82 -10.61 -9.57 53.16
C LEU A 82 -9.24 -9.55 52.45
N SER A 83 -8.20 -9.24 53.22
CA SER A 83 -6.80 -9.13 52.85
C SER A 83 -6.19 -10.49 52.45
N GLY A 84 -5.59 -10.54 51.26
CA GLY A 84 -4.65 -11.58 50.84
C GLY A 84 -3.48 -10.93 50.09
N PRO A 85 -2.24 -11.47 50.18
CA PRO A 85 -1.12 -10.94 49.42
C PRO A 85 -1.44 -11.05 47.92
N PRO A 86 -1.05 -10.07 47.09
CA PRO A 86 -1.40 -10.08 45.68
C PRO A 86 -0.84 -11.37 45.06
N PRO A 87 -1.63 -12.08 44.23
CA PRO A 87 -1.03 -13.12 43.42
C PRO A 87 0.03 -12.42 42.58
N LEU A 88 1.25 -12.94 42.64
CA LEU A 88 2.33 -12.53 41.75
C LEU A 88 1.79 -12.60 40.33
N GLU A 89 1.48 -11.43 39.77
CA GLU A 89 1.16 -11.27 38.37
C GLU A 89 2.40 -11.72 37.61
N SER A 90 2.38 -12.98 37.20
CA SER A 90 3.26 -13.46 36.16
C SER A 90 3.06 -12.55 34.97
N SER A 91 4.05 -11.69 34.70
CA SER A 91 4.18 -10.93 33.47
C SER A 91 4.18 -11.88 32.27
N SER A 92 3.00 -12.23 31.79
CA SER A 92 2.77 -12.80 30.48
C SER A 92 1.95 -11.75 29.73
N SER A 93 2.66 -10.77 29.18
CA SER A 93 2.09 -9.74 28.30
C SER A 93 1.70 -10.40 26.97
N THR A 94 0.61 -11.16 27.00
CA THR A 94 -0.15 -11.50 25.81
C THR A 94 -1.16 -10.37 25.63
N GLU A 95 -0.81 -9.38 24.82
CA GLU A 95 -1.77 -8.36 24.41
C GLU A 95 -2.98 -9.06 23.79
N SER A 96 -4.19 -8.74 24.28
CA SER A 96 -5.39 -9.37 23.74
C SER A 96 -5.56 -8.98 22.28
N LEU A 97 -6.00 -9.90 21.41
CA LEU A 97 -6.22 -9.62 19.98
C LEU A 97 -7.10 -8.38 19.77
N GLY A 98 -8.10 -8.17 20.63
CA GLY A 98 -8.95 -6.98 20.61
C GLY A 98 -8.18 -5.69 20.90
N THR A 99 -7.26 -5.70 21.88
CA THR A 99 -6.37 -4.56 22.15
C THR A 99 -5.46 -4.30 20.95
N TYR A 100 -4.86 -5.35 20.39
CA TYR A 100 -3.97 -5.23 19.23
C TYR A 100 -4.69 -4.62 18.02
N ARG A 101 -5.86 -5.16 17.63
CA ARG A 101 -6.62 -4.65 16.47
C ARG A 101 -7.11 -3.21 16.67
N ASN A 102 -7.66 -2.91 17.85
CA ASN A 102 -8.30 -1.61 18.09
C ASN A 102 -7.31 -0.47 18.39
N ILE A 103 -6.09 -0.78 18.83
CA ILE A 103 -5.11 0.23 19.24
C ILE A 103 -3.88 0.22 18.33
N ILE A 104 -3.28 -0.96 18.09
CA ILE A 104 -2.02 -1.07 17.34
C ILE A 104 -2.27 -1.14 15.84
N ALA A 105 -3.20 -1.99 15.39
CA ALA A 105 -3.43 -2.23 13.97
C ALA A 105 -4.51 -1.31 13.36
N ALA A 106 -5.19 -0.49 14.16
CA ALA A 106 -6.34 0.30 13.73
C ALA A 106 -6.04 1.21 12.52
N GLU A 107 -4.88 1.87 12.52
CA GLU A 107 -4.45 2.71 11.40
C GLU A 107 -4.17 1.88 10.14
N SER A 108 -3.49 0.74 10.30
CA SER A 108 -3.15 -0.18 9.22
C SER A 108 -4.40 -0.81 8.59
N GLU A 109 -5.39 -1.22 9.39
CA GLU A 109 -6.71 -1.68 8.89
C GLU A 109 -7.44 -0.56 8.16
N ALA A 110 -7.45 0.65 8.72
CA ALA A 110 -8.09 1.81 8.08
C ALA A 110 -7.48 2.12 6.70
N GLN A 111 -6.16 2.00 6.54
CA GLN A 111 -5.49 2.17 5.25
C GLN A 111 -5.94 1.14 4.21
N ILE A 112 -6.17 -0.11 4.60
CA ILE A 112 -6.73 -1.15 3.70
C ILE A 112 -8.12 -0.73 3.22
N TYR A 113 -9.01 -0.33 4.13
CA TYR A 113 -10.36 0.08 3.75
C TYR A 113 -10.40 1.34 2.87
N GLN A 114 -9.52 2.31 3.13
CA GLN A 114 -9.41 3.51 2.29
C GLN A 114 -8.98 3.17 0.86
N ARG A 115 -8.01 2.25 0.72
CA ARG A 115 -7.52 1.78 -0.58
C ARG A 115 -8.59 0.98 -1.33
N ILE A 116 -9.34 0.12 -0.62
CA ILE A 116 -10.51 -0.57 -1.18
C ILE A 116 -11.53 0.44 -1.69
N GLN A 117 -11.89 1.44 -0.89
CA GLN A 117 -12.86 2.47 -1.31
C GLN A 117 -12.40 3.22 -2.57
N ALA A 118 -11.11 3.52 -2.70
CA ALA A 118 -10.56 4.16 -3.88
C ALA A 118 -10.69 3.26 -5.13
N LEU A 119 -10.48 1.95 -4.97
CA LEU A 119 -10.70 0.98 -6.04
C LEU A 119 -12.18 0.86 -6.42
N GLU A 120 -13.09 0.71 -5.45
CA GLU A 120 -14.54 0.62 -5.68
C GLU A 120 -15.11 1.86 -6.37
N GLY A 121 -14.52 3.04 -6.13
CA GLY A 121 -14.87 4.27 -6.84
C GLY A 121 -14.40 4.34 -8.31
N GLY A 122 -13.56 3.40 -8.75
CA GLY A 122 -13.03 3.31 -10.12
C GLY A 122 -13.88 2.48 -11.08
N LEU A 123 -13.54 2.53 -12.37
CA LEU A 123 -14.17 1.71 -13.42
C LEU A 123 -13.33 0.46 -13.70
N TYR A 124 -13.12 -0.36 -12.66
CA TYR A 124 -12.28 -1.56 -12.72
C TYR A 124 -13.13 -2.83 -12.76
N SER A 125 -12.79 -3.75 -13.65
CA SER A 125 -13.57 -4.98 -13.90
C SER A 125 -13.22 -6.14 -12.97
N ASN A 126 -12.25 -5.96 -12.08
CA ASN A 126 -11.54 -7.01 -11.34
C ASN A 126 -11.77 -6.98 -9.84
N LEU A 127 -12.62 -6.10 -9.35
CA LEU A 127 -12.89 -6.00 -7.93
C LEU A 127 -13.69 -7.22 -7.50
N PRO A 128 -13.43 -7.73 -6.28
CA PRO A 128 -14.35 -8.67 -5.62
C PRO A 128 -15.78 -8.13 -5.69
N PRO A 129 -16.80 -9.00 -5.65
CA PRO A 129 -18.19 -8.66 -5.97
C PRO A 129 -18.60 -7.24 -5.54
N GLN A 130 -19.15 -6.50 -6.49
CA GLN A 130 -19.57 -5.09 -6.36
C GLN A 130 -21.07 -4.96 -6.64
N ASN A 131 -21.88 -5.94 -6.24
CA ASN A 131 -23.33 -5.82 -6.43
C ASN A 131 -23.89 -4.66 -5.57
N GLU A 132 -23.24 -4.40 -4.43
CA GLU A 132 -23.55 -3.30 -3.53
C GLU A 132 -22.26 -2.57 -3.07
N PRO A 133 -22.32 -1.25 -2.81
CA PRO A 133 -21.17 -0.50 -2.29
C PRO A 133 -20.63 -1.07 -0.98
N GLY A 134 -19.32 -1.27 -0.89
CA GLY A 134 -18.65 -1.77 0.31
C GLY A 134 -18.68 -3.29 0.50
N GLU A 135 -19.16 -4.05 -0.48
CA GLU A 135 -19.10 -5.51 -0.46
C GLU A 135 -17.65 -6.03 -0.32
N TYR A 136 -16.68 -5.42 -1.01
CA TYR A 136 -15.28 -5.83 -0.87
C TYR A 136 -14.76 -5.53 0.53
N ALA A 137 -15.03 -4.34 1.06
CA ALA A 137 -14.67 -3.99 2.44
C ALA A 137 -15.32 -4.95 3.46
N GLY A 138 -16.54 -5.41 3.18
CA GLY A 138 -17.23 -6.43 3.98
C GLY A 138 -16.53 -7.78 3.98
N ILE A 139 -16.06 -8.25 2.82
CA ILE A 139 -15.29 -9.50 2.67
C ILE A 139 -14.00 -9.43 3.49
N VAL A 140 -13.23 -8.35 3.34
CA VAL A 140 -11.95 -8.18 4.06
C VAL A 140 -12.16 -8.10 5.57
N ARG A 141 -13.21 -7.40 6.01
CA ARG A 141 -13.59 -7.37 7.43
C ARG A 141 -13.92 -8.78 7.95
N ALA A 142 -14.70 -9.54 7.19
CA ALA A 142 -15.03 -10.92 7.54
C ALA A 142 -13.79 -11.83 7.61
N HIS A 143 -12.75 -11.57 6.83
CA HIS A 143 -11.46 -12.28 6.97
C HIS A 143 -10.75 -11.89 8.27
N PHE A 144 -10.64 -10.60 8.60
CA PHE A 144 -10.04 -10.19 9.88
C PHE A 144 -10.78 -10.71 11.11
N ASP A 145 -12.10 -10.84 11.02
CA ASP A 145 -12.93 -11.36 12.12
C ASP A 145 -12.76 -12.87 12.34
N GLN A 146 -12.14 -13.59 11.41
CA GLN A 146 -11.74 -14.99 11.58
C GLN A 146 -10.42 -15.15 12.36
N ALA A 147 -9.71 -14.05 12.65
CA ALA A 147 -8.47 -14.09 13.40
C ALA A 147 -8.72 -14.59 14.84
N ILE A 148 -7.88 -15.54 15.27
CA ILE A 148 -7.99 -16.18 16.60
C ILE A 148 -6.88 -15.67 17.53
N THR A 149 -5.73 -15.36 16.96
CA THR A 149 -4.54 -14.84 17.65
C THR A 149 -3.97 -13.64 16.88
N VAL A 150 -3.07 -12.88 17.51
CA VAL A 150 -2.36 -11.78 16.85
C VAL A 150 -1.56 -12.29 15.64
N ASP A 151 -0.87 -13.42 15.77
CA ASP A 151 -0.14 -14.02 14.65
C ASP A 151 -1.06 -14.43 13.50
N HIS A 152 -2.23 -15.01 13.80
CA HIS A 152 -3.22 -15.34 12.77
C HIS A 152 -3.73 -14.07 12.07
N TYR A 153 -4.01 -13.02 12.83
CA TYR A 153 -4.38 -11.71 12.29
C TYR A 153 -3.32 -11.16 11.35
N LEU A 154 -2.04 -11.21 11.73
CA LEU A 154 -0.93 -10.71 10.90
C LEU A 154 -0.82 -11.47 9.57
N LEU A 155 -1.03 -12.79 9.57
CA LEU A 155 -1.06 -13.59 8.35
C LEU A 155 -2.20 -13.18 7.41
N ILE A 156 -3.41 -12.97 7.97
CA ILE A 156 -4.55 -12.47 7.20
C ILE A 156 -4.25 -11.08 6.67
N PHE A 157 -3.75 -10.18 7.51
CA PHE A 157 -3.39 -8.80 7.14
C PHE A 157 -2.37 -8.75 6.00
N ASP A 158 -1.30 -9.53 6.07
CA ASP A 158 -0.29 -9.57 5.02
C ASP A 158 -0.83 -10.15 3.70
N LYS A 159 -1.78 -11.09 3.77
CA LYS A 159 -2.48 -11.59 2.59
C LYS A 159 -3.37 -10.51 1.97
N GLU A 160 -4.27 -9.92 2.75
CA GLU A 160 -5.17 -8.84 2.29
C GLU A 160 -4.42 -7.64 1.71
N ARG A 161 -3.35 -7.22 2.39
CA ARG A 161 -2.50 -6.12 1.91
C ARG A 161 -1.87 -6.44 0.57
N PHE A 162 -1.40 -7.68 0.38
CA PHE A 162 -0.77 -8.12 -0.86
C PHE A 162 -1.78 -8.22 -2.00
N ASP A 163 -2.93 -8.86 -1.77
CA ASP A 163 -3.97 -9.02 -2.78
C ASP A 163 -4.48 -7.65 -3.24
N LEU A 164 -4.65 -6.71 -2.31
CA LEU A 164 -4.99 -5.32 -2.62
C LEU A 164 -3.93 -4.62 -3.46
N GLN A 165 -2.64 -4.80 -3.14
CA GLN A 165 -1.54 -4.24 -3.94
C GLN A 165 -1.52 -4.78 -5.37
N VAL A 166 -1.84 -6.07 -5.56
CA VAL A 166 -1.96 -6.68 -6.90
C VAL A 166 -3.14 -6.08 -7.66
N LEU A 167 -4.30 -5.91 -7.02
CA LEU A 167 -5.48 -5.30 -7.62
C LEU A 167 -5.20 -3.86 -8.06
N GLU A 168 -4.54 -3.06 -7.23
CA GLU A 168 -4.14 -1.69 -7.57
C GLU A 168 -3.15 -1.65 -8.73
N GLY A 169 -2.14 -2.54 -8.74
CA GLY A 169 -1.20 -2.64 -9.85
C GLY A 169 -1.90 -2.97 -11.16
N LYS A 170 -2.84 -3.91 -11.14
CA LYS A 170 -3.66 -4.27 -12.31
C LYS A 170 -4.54 -3.10 -12.75
N ALA A 171 -5.16 -2.37 -11.83
CA ALA A 171 -5.98 -1.20 -12.11
C ALA A 171 -5.17 -0.10 -12.84
N VAL A 172 -3.97 0.22 -12.36
CA VAL A 172 -3.08 1.20 -13.01
C VAL A 172 -2.68 0.75 -14.42
N LEU A 173 -2.36 -0.53 -14.60
CA LEU A 173 -2.02 -1.07 -15.92
C LEU A 173 -3.22 -1.04 -16.86
N GLN A 174 -4.42 -1.38 -16.37
CA GLN A 174 -5.66 -1.35 -17.14
C GLN A 174 -5.94 0.06 -17.67
N ASP A 175 -5.83 1.08 -16.82
CA ASP A 175 -5.99 2.48 -17.21
C ASP A 175 -4.98 2.88 -18.28
N LYS A 176 -3.69 2.53 -18.11
CA LYS A 176 -2.65 2.83 -19.10
C LYS A 176 -2.88 2.15 -20.45
N LEU A 177 -3.21 0.86 -20.45
CA LEU A 177 -3.49 0.12 -21.68
C LEU A 177 -4.70 0.72 -22.41
N PHE A 178 -5.77 1.04 -21.67
CA PHE A 178 -6.95 1.69 -22.20
C PHE A 178 -6.63 3.06 -22.82
N GLU A 179 -5.93 3.93 -22.08
CA GLU A 179 -5.53 5.26 -22.56
C GLU A 179 -4.69 5.20 -23.83
N LEU A 180 -3.72 4.29 -23.88
CA LEU A 180 -2.89 4.09 -25.07
C LEU A 180 -3.74 3.58 -26.26
N MET A 181 -4.72 2.71 -26.00
CA MET A 181 -5.64 2.20 -27.03
C MET A 181 -6.51 3.30 -27.64
N LEU A 182 -7.00 4.26 -26.84
CA LEU A 182 -7.81 5.38 -27.33
C LEU A 182 -7.07 6.26 -28.36
N SER A 183 -5.75 6.19 -28.41
CA SER A 183 -4.93 6.93 -29.37
C SER A 183 -4.70 6.19 -30.71
N GLN A 184 -5.31 5.01 -30.91
CA GLN A 184 -5.11 4.21 -32.11
C GLN A 184 -5.96 4.72 -33.29
N PRO A 185 -5.41 4.77 -34.52
CA PRO A 185 -6.14 5.27 -35.68
C PRO A 185 -7.28 4.35 -36.12
N ASN A 186 -7.18 3.05 -35.83
CA ASN A 186 -8.19 2.03 -36.09
C ASN A 186 -9.13 1.79 -34.90
N LEU A 187 -9.19 2.70 -33.93
CA LEU A 187 -10.07 2.61 -32.77
C LEU A 187 -11.54 2.27 -33.11
N PRO A 188 -12.16 2.79 -34.20
CA PRO A 188 -13.52 2.37 -34.57
C PRO A 188 -13.66 0.86 -34.79
N ARG A 189 -12.67 0.23 -35.46
CA ARG A 189 -12.67 -1.22 -35.69
C ARG A 189 -12.48 -2.00 -34.39
N ILE A 190 -11.65 -1.48 -33.49
CA ILE A 190 -11.43 -2.09 -32.17
C ILE A 190 -12.74 -2.09 -31.36
N TYR A 191 -13.50 -1.00 -31.39
CA TYR A 191 -14.81 -0.95 -30.74
C TYR A 191 -15.83 -1.93 -31.35
N GLU A 192 -15.83 -2.11 -32.67
CA GLU A 192 -16.69 -3.12 -33.32
C GLU A 192 -16.40 -4.53 -32.79
N ILE A 193 -15.12 -4.86 -32.62
CA ILE A 193 -14.68 -6.17 -32.08
C ILE A 193 -15.12 -6.32 -30.63
N CYS A 194 -14.88 -5.31 -29.78
CA CYS A 194 -15.31 -5.34 -28.38
C CYS A 194 -16.83 -5.51 -28.26
N LEU A 195 -17.59 -4.78 -29.09
CA LEU A 195 -19.06 -4.87 -29.10
C LEU A 195 -19.54 -6.26 -29.52
N HIS A 196 -18.91 -6.86 -30.52
CA HIS A 196 -19.18 -8.25 -30.92
C HIS A 196 -18.93 -9.24 -29.77
N ASN A 197 -17.92 -8.98 -28.93
CA ASN A 197 -17.59 -9.80 -27.77
C ASN A 197 -18.39 -9.45 -26.51
N GLN A 198 -19.41 -8.58 -26.61
CA GLN A 198 -20.20 -8.11 -25.46
C GLN A 198 -19.33 -7.51 -24.34
N GLY A 199 -18.26 -6.80 -24.74
CA GLY A 199 -17.30 -6.21 -23.84
C GLY A 199 -16.90 -4.80 -24.25
N ASP A 200 -15.92 -4.27 -23.54
CA ASP A 200 -15.26 -3.01 -23.86
C ASP A 200 -13.74 -3.17 -23.71
N ILE A 201 -12.99 -2.17 -24.17
CA ILE A 201 -11.52 -2.20 -24.16
C ILE A 201 -10.98 -2.34 -22.71
N ARG A 202 -11.68 -1.80 -21.70
CA ARG A 202 -11.25 -1.91 -20.30
C ARG A 202 -11.39 -3.35 -19.83
N LYS A 203 -12.52 -3.99 -20.10
CA LYS A 203 -12.75 -5.39 -19.75
C LYS A 203 -11.75 -6.32 -20.43
N GLU A 204 -11.46 -6.11 -21.71
CA GLU A 204 -10.44 -6.86 -22.43
C GLU A 204 -9.04 -6.62 -21.85
N ALA A 205 -8.67 -5.37 -21.55
CA ALA A 205 -7.40 -5.05 -20.89
C ALA A 205 -7.26 -5.74 -19.52
N TYR A 206 -8.36 -5.85 -18.78
CA TYR A 206 -8.37 -6.62 -17.54
C TYR A 206 -8.14 -8.11 -17.81
N SER A 207 -8.90 -8.73 -18.73
CA SER A 207 -8.74 -10.15 -19.06
C SER A 207 -7.31 -10.48 -19.50
N PHE A 208 -6.71 -9.64 -20.34
CA PHE A 208 -5.31 -9.72 -20.74
C PHE A 208 -4.35 -9.66 -19.54
N LEU A 209 -4.51 -8.69 -18.65
CA LEU A 209 -3.67 -8.56 -17.45
C LEU A 209 -3.88 -9.70 -16.46
N GLN A 210 -5.08 -10.26 -16.41
CA GLN A 210 -5.40 -11.42 -15.59
C GLN A 210 -4.66 -12.66 -16.08
N GLU A 211 -4.54 -12.87 -17.39
CA GLU A 211 -3.74 -13.95 -17.97
C GLU A 211 -2.23 -13.71 -17.76
N LYS A 212 -1.75 -12.49 -18.00
CA LYS A 212 -0.31 -12.16 -17.91
C LYS A 212 0.23 -12.19 -16.49
N VAL A 213 -0.60 -11.86 -15.51
CA VAL A 213 -0.28 -11.85 -14.09
C VAL A 213 -1.09 -12.96 -13.40
N GLU A 214 -1.27 -14.11 -14.08
CA GLU A 214 -2.10 -15.26 -13.67
C GLU A 214 -2.19 -15.44 -12.15
N PRO A 215 -3.39 -15.70 -11.58
CA PRO A 215 -3.51 -15.91 -10.16
C PRO A 215 -2.80 -17.22 -9.83
N PHE A 216 -1.65 -17.15 -9.16
CA PHE A 216 -1.34 -18.23 -8.23
C PHE A 216 -2.45 -18.14 -7.19
N SER A 217 -3.48 -18.98 -7.34
CA SER A 217 -4.76 -18.88 -6.63
C SER A 217 -4.67 -18.90 -5.10
N ASP A 218 -3.46 -19.10 -4.58
CA ASP A 218 -3.08 -18.64 -3.27
C ASP A 218 -1.56 -18.42 -3.28
N PRO A 219 -1.04 -17.18 -3.33
CA PRO A 219 0.38 -16.96 -3.25
C PRO A 219 0.79 -17.09 -1.78
N GLU A 220 0.53 -18.22 -1.14
CA GLU A 220 1.02 -18.54 0.21
C GLU A 220 2.56 -18.52 0.22
N VAL A 221 3.17 -18.77 -0.94
CA VAL A 221 4.62 -18.78 -1.12
C VAL A 221 5.12 -17.38 -1.45
N ALA A 222 5.94 -16.80 -0.56
CA ALA A 222 6.54 -15.48 -0.73
C ALA A 222 7.21 -15.27 -2.11
N ALA A 223 7.88 -16.29 -2.66
CA ALA A 223 8.51 -16.22 -3.97
C ALA A 223 7.50 -15.99 -5.12
N GLN A 224 6.27 -16.46 -5.00
CA GLN A 224 5.21 -16.18 -5.98
C GLN A 224 4.75 -14.72 -5.86
N ARG A 225 4.57 -14.22 -4.63
CA ARG A 225 4.23 -12.81 -4.36
C ARG A 225 5.27 -11.86 -4.95
N ASP A 226 6.55 -12.20 -4.80
CA ASP A 226 7.66 -11.43 -5.33
C ASP A 226 7.64 -11.38 -6.85
N ARG A 227 7.42 -12.54 -7.52
CA ARG A 227 7.33 -12.59 -8.98
C ARG A 227 6.16 -11.77 -9.50
N MET A 228 4.99 -11.87 -8.87
CA MET A 228 3.82 -11.07 -9.26
C MET A 228 4.09 -9.57 -9.14
N SER A 229 4.68 -9.15 -8.02
CA SER A 229 5.07 -7.74 -7.80
C SER A 229 6.09 -7.26 -8.83
N GLN A 230 7.08 -8.08 -9.16
CA GLN A 230 8.10 -7.77 -10.17
C GLN A 230 7.49 -7.68 -11.58
N SER A 231 6.58 -8.57 -11.95
CA SER A 231 5.88 -8.51 -13.24
C SER A 231 5.04 -7.22 -13.36
N LEU A 232 4.25 -6.90 -12.34
CA LEU A 232 3.44 -5.67 -12.31
C LEU A 232 4.32 -4.41 -12.42
N ALA A 233 5.43 -4.37 -11.65
CA ALA A 233 6.38 -3.27 -11.71
C ALA A 233 7.05 -3.16 -13.08
N SER A 234 7.46 -4.29 -13.67
CA SER A 234 8.06 -4.34 -15.01
C SER A 234 7.11 -3.83 -16.08
N PHE A 235 5.86 -4.32 -16.11
CA PHE A 235 4.86 -3.86 -17.07
C PHE A 235 4.56 -2.36 -16.91
N THR A 236 4.47 -1.89 -15.67
CA THR A 236 4.25 -0.47 -15.39
C THR A 236 5.40 0.38 -15.91
N GLN A 237 6.63 -0.04 -15.65
CA GLN A 237 7.83 0.62 -16.15
C GLN A 237 7.86 0.63 -17.68
N GLN A 238 7.61 -0.51 -18.33
CA GLN A 238 7.58 -0.61 -19.78
C GLN A 238 6.58 0.35 -20.41
N LEU A 239 5.34 0.41 -19.88
CA LEU A 239 4.32 1.33 -20.37
C LEU A 239 4.68 2.80 -20.13
N ASN A 240 5.32 3.12 -19.01
CA ASN A 240 5.76 4.49 -18.71
C ASN A 240 6.89 4.97 -19.63
N GLU A 241 7.85 4.10 -19.93
CA GLU A 241 9.05 4.46 -20.69
C GLU A 241 8.80 4.40 -22.21
N HIS A 242 8.07 3.39 -22.66
CA HIS A 242 7.94 3.08 -24.08
C HIS A 242 6.52 3.30 -24.62
N GLY A 243 5.51 3.46 -23.74
CA GLY A 243 4.11 3.65 -24.13
C GLY A 243 3.67 2.57 -25.12
N ARG A 244 3.24 2.99 -26.30
CA ARG A 244 2.82 2.08 -27.38
C ARG A 244 3.92 1.19 -27.92
N ASN A 245 5.19 1.53 -27.74
CA ASN A 245 6.31 0.71 -28.19
C ASN A 245 6.70 -0.37 -27.16
N SER A 246 6.04 -0.42 -26.00
CA SER A 246 6.27 -1.49 -25.02
C SER A 246 5.79 -2.85 -25.54
N GLU A 247 6.48 -3.90 -25.14
CA GLU A 247 6.13 -5.28 -25.51
C GLU A 247 4.73 -5.63 -25.00
N ILE A 248 4.45 -5.33 -23.72
CA ILE A 248 3.14 -5.58 -23.11
C ILE A 248 1.98 -4.89 -23.85
N TYR A 249 2.18 -3.66 -24.34
CA TYR A 249 1.16 -2.98 -25.14
C TYR A 249 1.00 -3.61 -26.53
N GLN A 250 2.10 -3.95 -27.18
CA GLN A 250 2.05 -4.57 -28.51
C GLN A 250 1.37 -5.93 -28.47
N GLU A 251 1.60 -6.72 -27.41
CA GLU A 251 0.87 -7.97 -27.17
C GLU A 251 -0.62 -7.72 -26.97
N PHE A 252 -1.00 -6.78 -26.09
CA PHE A 252 -2.41 -6.41 -25.89
C PHE A 252 -3.07 -5.94 -27.20
N TYR A 253 -2.36 -5.15 -28.01
CA TYR A 253 -2.90 -4.65 -29.27
C TYR A 253 -3.06 -5.74 -30.35
N ARG A 254 -2.20 -6.77 -30.34
CA ARG A 254 -2.35 -7.94 -31.21
C ARG A 254 -3.62 -8.71 -30.93
N GLU A 255 -4.10 -8.68 -29.68
CA GLU A 255 -5.39 -9.27 -29.37
C GLU A 255 -6.48 -8.74 -30.27
N PHE A 256 -6.46 -7.48 -30.71
CA PHE A 256 -7.50 -6.90 -31.57
C PHE A 256 -7.22 -6.98 -33.08
N THR A 257 -5.97 -7.17 -33.48
CA THR A 257 -5.56 -6.91 -34.87
C THR A 257 -4.94 -8.11 -35.59
N ASP A 258 -4.37 -9.06 -34.87
CA ASP A 258 -3.70 -10.21 -35.46
C ASP A 258 -4.66 -11.40 -35.57
N GLU A 259 -5.17 -11.66 -36.77
CA GLU A 259 -6.04 -12.80 -37.03
C GLU A 259 -5.40 -14.15 -36.71
N ASN A 260 -4.11 -14.34 -37.01
CA ASN A 260 -3.45 -15.64 -36.81
C ASN A 260 -3.27 -15.90 -35.32
N PHE A 261 -2.84 -14.88 -34.58
CA PHE A 261 -2.78 -14.92 -33.12
C PHE A 261 -4.16 -15.23 -32.53
N ARG A 262 -5.21 -14.49 -32.94
CA ARG A 262 -6.58 -14.72 -32.47
C ARG A 262 -7.08 -16.13 -32.78
N ARG A 263 -6.83 -16.65 -33.99
CA ARG A 263 -7.16 -18.06 -34.34
C ARG A 263 -6.43 -19.06 -33.46
N SER A 264 -5.15 -18.84 -33.17
CA SER A 264 -4.35 -19.76 -32.36
C SER A 264 -4.84 -19.87 -30.92
N LEU A 265 -5.46 -18.79 -30.41
CA LEU A 265 -6.03 -18.72 -29.06
C LEU A 265 -7.54 -18.98 -29.02
N GLY A 266 -8.16 -19.31 -30.16
CA GLY A 266 -9.62 -19.50 -30.23
C GLY A 266 -10.43 -18.23 -29.98
N LEU A 267 -9.81 -17.05 -30.15
CA LEU A 267 -10.47 -15.75 -30.02
C LEU A 267 -11.30 -15.44 -31.29
N PRO A 268 -12.37 -14.62 -31.19
CA PRO A 268 -13.19 -14.19 -32.34
C PRO A 268 -12.34 -13.54 -33.45
N LEU A 269 -12.80 -13.32 -34.68
CA LEU A 269 -11.98 -12.64 -35.71
C LEU A 269 -12.38 -11.16 -35.90
N PRO A 270 -11.44 -10.28 -36.30
CA PRO A 270 -11.68 -8.86 -36.49
C PRO A 270 -12.78 -8.53 -37.47
#